data_AF-A0A534B2Z0-F1
#
_entry.id   AF-A0A534B2Z0-F1
#
_cell.length_a   1.000
_cell.length_b   1.000
_cell.length_c   1.000
_cell.angle_alpha   90.00
_cell.angle_beta   90.00
_cell.angle_gamma   90.00
#
_symmetry.space_group_name_H-M   'P 1'
#
loop_
_entity.id
_entity.type
_entity.pdbx_description
1 polymer ?
#
loop_
_entity_poly.entity_id
_entity_poly.type
_entity_poly.pdbx_seq_one_letter_code
_entity_poly.pdbx_strand_id
1 'polypeptide(L)'
;MSFTINHLPFRSSVIVRATKHLSLATLLAVAVFAVATAQTEKTASATQPSVSNEQTKEAKVPFTLRITNDQIIGISLKAQDVKLKEVAAELSRRLKIPVLLTPIVERHPITTNFSDLVLEPAMQMLAPQVYIDYEIDSSPGKQPRPLAIYLQGYNEPPPADNAVVRGNSDVMVVEGDTEDTGNDSKTKEDQELKVKYEKGLLTVNARKQPLVIVLYAIANELNVPLEVKNEVADLVNISIAQASVDSVLQQLGPNIRLYVRADLQLQERRPLRMVLVGPEKKS
;
A
#
# COMPACT_ATOMS: atom_id res chain seq x y z
N MET A 1 -34.42 -11.63 44.95
CA MET A 1 -34.81 -10.30 44.44
C MET A 1 -34.51 -10.32 42.94
N SER A 2 -35.55 -10.46 42.12
CA SER A 2 -35.45 -10.63 40.67
C SER A 2 -35.63 -9.28 39.99
N PHE A 3 -34.69 -8.89 39.13
CA PHE A 3 -34.81 -7.71 38.28
C PHE A 3 -34.94 -8.14 36.83
N THR A 4 -36.15 -7.96 36.30
CA THR A 4 -36.50 -8.12 34.89
C THR A 4 -36.28 -6.77 34.21
N ILE A 5 -35.44 -6.71 33.17
CA ILE A 5 -35.25 -5.50 32.35
C ILE A 5 -35.95 -5.72 31.01
N ASN A 6 -36.97 -4.89 30.75
CA ASN A 6 -37.75 -4.88 29.51
C ASN A 6 -36.98 -4.20 28.37
N HIS A 7 -37.01 -4.83 27.19
CA HIS A 7 -36.61 -4.23 25.92
C HIS A 7 -37.63 -3.18 25.45
N LEU A 8 -37.14 -2.03 24.97
CA LEU A 8 -37.90 -1.05 24.20
C LEU A 8 -37.42 -1.05 22.74
N PRO A 9 -38.33 -0.91 21.75
CA PRO A 9 -37.96 -0.86 20.33
C PRO A 9 -37.56 0.57 19.91
N PHE A 10 -36.40 0.69 19.28
CA PHE A 10 -35.96 1.92 18.62
C PHE A 10 -36.75 2.13 17.33
N ARG A 11 -37.46 3.26 17.25
CA ARG A 11 -38.19 3.72 16.05
C ARG A 11 -37.24 4.40 15.07
N SER A 12 -37.20 3.89 13.84
CA SER A 12 -36.57 4.50 12.68
C SER A 12 -37.23 5.84 12.31
N SER A 13 -36.41 6.88 12.11
CA SER A 13 -36.84 8.16 11.55
C SER A 13 -36.02 8.45 10.30
N VAL A 14 -36.66 8.33 9.13
CA VAL A 14 -36.12 8.71 7.82
C VAL A 14 -36.33 10.21 7.64
N ILE A 15 -35.26 10.99 7.49
CA ILE A 15 -35.33 12.40 7.11
C ILE A 15 -34.86 12.53 5.67
N VAL A 16 -35.82 12.66 4.75
CA VAL A 16 -35.60 13.12 3.38
C VAL A 16 -35.56 14.64 3.41
N ARG A 17 -34.43 15.25 3.07
CA ARG A 17 -34.36 16.68 2.73
C ARG A 17 -33.90 16.83 1.28
N ALA A 18 -34.88 17.10 0.42
CA ALA A 18 -34.66 17.65 -0.90
C ALA A 18 -34.52 19.17 -0.78
N THR A 19 -33.39 19.72 -1.22
CA THR A 19 -33.23 21.15 -1.45
C THR A 19 -32.69 21.36 -2.86
N LYS A 20 -33.62 21.63 -3.78
CA LYS A 20 -33.39 22.26 -5.08
C LYS A 20 -33.35 23.77 -4.85
N HIS A 21 -32.26 24.44 -5.18
CA HIS A 21 -32.18 25.85 -5.55
C HIS A 21 -30.80 26.05 -6.22
N LEU A 22 -30.54 26.96 -7.14
CA LEU A 22 -31.29 27.81 -8.05
C LEU A 22 -30.18 28.70 -8.67
N SER A 23 -30.21 28.93 -9.98
CA SER A 23 -29.61 30.09 -10.67
C SER A 23 -28.07 30.23 -10.73
N LEU A 24 -27.47 30.98 -11.66
CA LEU A 24 -27.77 31.50 -13.00
C LEU A 24 -26.55 32.40 -13.34
N ALA A 25 -26.15 32.41 -14.61
CA ALA A 25 -25.60 33.56 -15.34
C ALA A 25 -24.15 34.07 -15.13
N THR A 26 -23.45 34.18 -16.28
CA THR A 26 -22.66 35.33 -16.80
C THR A 26 -21.34 35.71 -16.09
N LEU A 27 -20.28 36.26 -16.70
CA LEU A 27 -19.97 36.91 -17.98
C LEU A 27 -18.41 36.91 -18.06
N LEU A 28 -17.73 36.48 -19.14
CA LEU A 28 -17.10 37.29 -20.20
C LEU A 28 -16.02 38.32 -19.77
N ALA A 29 -14.76 38.09 -20.20
CA ALA A 29 -13.73 39.08 -20.62
C ALA A 29 -12.38 38.34 -20.86
N VAL A 30 -12.03 37.91 -22.07
CA VAL A 30 -11.21 38.62 -23.09
C VAL A 30 -10.12 39.53 -22.52
N ALA A 31 -8.87 39.06 -22.58
CA ALA A 31 -7.71 39.92 -22.77
C ALA A 31 -6.67 39.19 -23.64
N VAL A 32 -6.62 39.61 -24.89
CA VAL A 32 -5.60 39.27 -25.89
C VAL A 32 -4.33 40.01 -25.50
N PHE A 33 -3.21 39.31 -25.33
CA PHE A 33 -1.89 39.94 -25.38
C PHE A 33 -1.02 39.29 -26.44
N ALA A 34 -0.56 40.16 -27.32
CA ALA A 34 0.18 39.87 -28.53
C ALA A 34 1.66 39.58 -28.26
N VAL A 35 2.14 38.54 -28.95
CA VAL A 35 3.41 38.37 -29.64
C VAL A 35 4.49 39.45 -29.42
N ALA A 36 5.66 39.01 -28.94
CA ALA A 36 6.95 39.56 -29.34
C ALA A 36 7.95 38.41 -29.53
N THR A 37 8.12 37.98 -30.78
CA THR A 37 9.19 37.09 -31.23
C THR A 37 10.46 37.92 -31.47
N ALA A 38 11.49 37.73 -30.66
CA ALA A 38 12.85 38.16 -31.00
C ALA A 38 13.63 36.94 -31.49
N GLN A 39 13.83 36.88 -32.80
CA GLN A 39 14.83 36.05 -33.46
C GLN A 39 16.19 36.75 -33.32
N THR A 40 17.19 36.05 -32.80
CA THR A 40 18.59 36.47 -32.94
C THR A 40 19.43 35.27 -33.40
N GLU A 41 19.68 35.29 -34.71
CA GLU A 41 20.93 34.99 -35.41
C GLU A 41 21.88 33.90 -34.87
N LYS A 42 21.75 32.76 -35.56
CA LYS A 42 22.81 31.88 -36.08
C LYS A 42 24.19 32.56 -36.20
N THR A 43 25.17 32.09 -35.42
CA THR A 43 26.59 32.13 -35.78
C THR A 43 27.11 30.70 -35.88
N ALA A 44 27.44 30.29 -37.10
CA ALA A 44 28.14 29.04 -37.37
C ALA A 44 29.63 29.22 -37.04
N SER A 45 30.21 28.29 -36.28
CA SER A 45 31.65 28.13 -36.18
C SER A 45 32.02 26.66 -36.27
N ALA A 46 32.67 26.37 -37.38
CA ALA A 46 33.75 25.42 -37.62
C ALA A 46 33.82 24.14 -36.76
N THR A 47 33.61 23.04 -37.48
CA THR A 47 34.02 21.67 -37.21
C THR A 47 35.49 21.55 -36.78
N GLN A 48 35.73 20.87 -35.64
CA GLN A 48 36.94 20.11 -35.37
C GLN A 48 36.54 18.68 -34.96
N PRO A 49 37.26 17.64 -35.42
CA PRO A 49 36.90 16.25 -35.18
C PRO A 49 37.43 15.82 -33.81
N SER A 50 36.53 15.71 -32.83
CA SER A 50 36.83 15.08 -31.54
C SER A 50 36.42 13.60 -31.56
N VAL A 51 37.48 12.79 -31.60
CA VAL A 51 37.61 11.39 -31.18
C VAL A 51 36.39 10.83 -30.45
N SER A 52 35.74 9.87 -31.09
CA SER A 52 34.66 9.04 -30.55
C SER A 52 35.13 8.30 -29.31
N ASN A 53 34.74 8.78 -28.14
CA ASN A 53 34.68 7.98 -26.93
C ASN A 53 33.20 7.60 -26.77
N GLU A 54 32.87 6.33 -27.03
CA GLU A 54 31.56 5.73 -26.77
C GLU A 54 31.34 5.65 -25.25
N GLN A 55 31.08 6.81 -24.64
CA GLN A 55 30.38 6.88 -23.38
C GLN A 55 28.90 6.89 -23.72
N THR A 56 28.21 5.82 -23.33
CA THR A 56 26.76 5.65 -23.37
C THR A 56 26.10 6.93 -22.87
N LYS A 57 25.68 7.78 -23.82
CA LYS A 57 25.11 9.09 -23.54
C LYS A 57 23.71 8.82 -23.01
N GLU A 58 23.57 8.71 -21.69
CA GLU A 58 22.27 8.71 -21.05
C GLU A 58 21.48 9.91 -21.61
N ALA A 59 20.39 9.62 -22.29
CA ALA A 59 19.55 10.63 -22.90
C ALA A 59 19.16 11.63 -21.80
N LYS A 60 19.58 12.90 -21.99
CA LYS A 60 19.33 13.95 -21.02
C LYS A 60 17.83 14.19 -20.94
N VAL A 61 17.21 13.62 -19.92
CA VAL A 61 15.78 13.78 -19.64
C VAL A 61 15.44 15.26 -19.38
N PRO A 62 14.26 15.75 -19.81
CA PRO A 62 13.87 17.16 -19.69
C PRO A 62 13.48 17.59 -18.26
N PHE A 63 13.80 16.78 -17.25
CA PHE A 63 13.47 17.01 -15.85
C PHE A 63 14.63 16.61 -14.94
N THR A 64 14.62 17.11 -13.71
CA THR A 64 15.56 16.69 -12.66
C THR A 64 14.82 15.90 -11.60
N LEU A 65 15.21 14.65 -11.40
CA LEU A 65 14.75 13.80 -10.31
C LEU A 65 15.93 13.50 -9.38
N ARG A 66 15.71 13.55 -8.07
CA ARG A 66 16.66 13.10 -7.04
C ARG A 66 15.92 12.22 -6.05
N ILE A 67 16.57 11.13 -5.62
CA ILE A 67 16.04 10.22 -4.61
C ILE A 67 17.11 10.05 -3.53
N THR A 68 16.71 10.19 -2.27
CA THR A 68 17.53 9.89 -1.08
C THR A 68 16.97 8.65 -0.39
N ASN A 69 17.83 7.82 0.17
CA ASN A 69 17.45 6.54 0.79
C ASN A 69 18.09 6.37 2.17
N ASP A 70 18.03 7.44 2.96
CA ASP A 70 18.66 7.52 4.28
C ASP A 70 17.57 7.25 5.34
N GLN A 71 17.08 6.01 5.40
CA GLN A 71 15.96 5.50 6.23
C GLN A 71 14.55 5.84 5.73
N ILE A 72 14.32 7.08 5.30
CA ILE A 72 13.07 7.51 4.68
C ILE A 72 13.36 7.86 3.23
N ILE A 73 12.55 7.35 2.30
CA ILE A 73 12.71 7.63 0.87
C ILE A 73 12.26 9.06 0.60
N GLY A 74 13.22 9.94 0.35
CA GLY A 74 13.00 11.33 -0.04
C GLY A 74 13.09 11.51 -1.55
N ILE A 75 12.20 12.33 -2.12
CA ILE A 75 12.06 12.56 -3.55
C ILE A 75 12.03 14.06 -3.82
N SER A 76 12.87 14.49 -4.75
CA SER A 76 12.82 15.84 -5.33
C SER A 76 12.59 15.73 -6.83
N LEU A 77 11.62 16.45 -7.36
CA LEU A 77 11.31 16.48 -8.78
C LEU A 77 11.10 17.92 -9.25
N LYS A 78 11.79 18.29 -10.32
CA LYS A 78 11.51 19.49 -11.10
C LYS A 78 11.25 19.09 -12.54
N ALA A 79 9.98 19.18 -12.95
CA ALA A 79 9.51 18.85 -14.28
C ALA A 79 8.60 19.96 -14.82
N GLN A 80 8.72 20.27 -16.10
CA GLN A 80 7.90 21.27 -16.79
C GLN A 80 7.41 20.67 -18.10
N ASP A 81 6.10 20.51 -18.22
CA ASP A 81 5.43 19.94 -19.41
C ASP A 81 6.04 18.60 -19.88
N VAL A 82 6.30 17.70 -18.94
CA VAL A 82 6.88 16.36 -19.21
C VAL A 82 5.82 15.29 -19.09
N LYS A 83 5.80 14.32 -19.99
CA LYS A 83 4.89 13.17 -19.89
C LYS A 83 5.15 12.37 -18.62
N LEU A 84 4.09 12.05 -17.88
CA LEU A 84 4.22 11.28 -16.65
C LEU A 84 4.91 9.91 -16.87
N LYS A 85 4.71 9.30 -18.04
CA LYS A 85 5.42 8.07 -18.45
C LYS A 85 6.94 8.15 -18.25
N GLU A 86 7.55 9.25 -18.65
CA GLU A 86 9.02 9.41 -18.60
C GLU A 86 9.49 9.57 -17.15
N VAL A 87 8.74 10.32 -16.34
CA VAL A 87 9.00 10.49 -14.91
C VAL A 87 8.82 9.17 -14.15
N ALA A 88 7.76 8.41 -14.44
CA ALA A 88 7.51 7.11 -13.84
C ALA A 88 8.58 6.08 -14.20
N ALA A 89 9.05 6.06 -15.46
CA ALA A 89 10.13 5.18 -15.88
C ALA A 89 11.43 5.48 -15.11
N GLU A 90 11.76 6.76 -14.92
CA GLU A 90 12.95 7.18 -14.18
C GLU A 90 12.81 6.92 -12.67
N LEU A 91 11.62 7.13 -12.09
CA LEU A 91 11.31 6.74 -10.71
C LEU A 91 11.48 5.23 -10.50
N SER A 92 10.92 4.42 -11.40
CA SER A 92 11.04 2.96 -11.37
C SER A 92 12.50 2.52 -11.41
N ARG A 93 13.30 3.12 -12.31
CA ARG A 93 14.74 2.86 -12.43
C ARG A 93 15.52 3.18 -11.16
N ARG A 94 15.24 4.32 -10.53
CA ARG A 94 15.99 4.79 -9.34
C ARG A 94 15.54 4.10 -8.05
N LEU A 95 14.25 3.86 -7.89
CA LEU A 95 13.69 3.15 -6.73
C LEU A 95 13.88 1.64 -6.82
N LYS A 96 14.14 1.11 -8.02
CA LYS A 96 14.22 -0.33 -8.30
C LYS A 96 12.93 -1.09 -7.97
N ILE A 97 11.79 -0.41 -8.13
CA ILE A 97 10.45 -0.99 -7.97
C ILE A 97 9.58 -0.59 -9.17
N PRO A 98 8.65 -1.44 -9.63
CA PRO A 98 7.73 -1.07 -10.69
C PRO A 98 6.87 0.14 -10.31
N VAL A 99 6.84 1.13 -11.20
CA VAL A 99 5.88 2.23 -11.18
C VAL A 99 4.93 2.03 -12.36
N LEU A 100 3.69 1.68 -12.06
CA LEU A 100 2.66 1.31 -13.01
C LEU A 100 1.72 2.48 -13.23
N LEU A 101 1.40 2.75 -14.49
CA LEU A 101 0.54 3.83 -14.93
C LEU A 101 -0.67 3.23 -15.62
N THR A 102 -1.84 3.84 -15.44
CA THR A 102 -2.98 3.56 -16.31
C THR A 102 -2.84 4.30 -17.64
N PRO A 103 -3.50 3.83 -18.71
CA PRO A 103 -3.39 4.44 -20.04
C PRO A 103 -3.80 5.92 -20.08
N ILE A 104 -4.65 6.36 -19.14
CA ILE A 104 -5.11 7.74 -19.04
C ILE A 104 -3.99 8.64 -18.54
N VAL A 105 -3.34 8.28 -17.42
CA VAL A 105 -2.34 9.15 -16.79
C VAL A 105 -0.99 9.10 -17.51
N GLU A 106 -0.68 7.98 -18.18
CA GLU A 106 0.56 7.84 -18.96
C GLU A 106 0.77 8.96 -20.00
N ARG A 107 -0.33 9.45 -20.58
CA ARG A 107 -0.32 10.47 -21.64
C ARG A 107 -0.36 11.90 -21.10
N HIS A 108 -0.64 12.08 -19.81
CA HIS A 108 -0.81 13.40 -19.23
C HIS A 108 0.54 14.09 -19.03
N PRO A 109 0.74 15.32 -19.54
CA PRO A 109 1.89 16.12 -19.19
C PRO A 109 1.75 16.62 -17.75
N ILE A 110 2.86 16.64 -17.01
CA ILE A 110 2.91 17.17 -15.66
C ILE A 110 3.90 18.34 -15.58
N THR A 111 3.54 19.31 -14.75
CA THR A 111 4.40 20.40 -14.33
C THR A 111 4.40 20.43 -12.81
N THR A 112 5.54 20.14 -12.20
CA THR A 112 5.65 20.08 -10.74
C THR A 112 7.08 20.42 -10.31
N ASN A 113 7.18 21.02 -9.13
CA ASN A 113 8.44 21.38 -8.51
C ASN A 113 8.32 21.17 -7.01
N PHE A 114 8.95 20.12 -6.51
CA PHE A 114 9.05 19.83 -5.10
C PHE A 114 10.41 19.26 -4.75
N SER A 115 10.81 19.43 -3.50
CA SER A 115 12.11 19.04 -3.00
C SER A 115 11.97 18.32 -1.67
N ASP A 116 12.62 17.16 -1.57
CA ASP A 116 12.76 16.38 -0.33
C ASP A 116 11.41 15.98 0.29
N LEU A 117 10.43 15.65 -0.55
CA LEU A 117 9.17 15.07 -0.09
C LEU A 117 9.34 13.59 0.17
N VAL A 118 8.73 13.08 1.24
CA VAL A 118 8.68 11.63 1.48
C VAL A 118 7.84 10.93 0.40
N LEU A 119 8.06 9.63 0.21
CA LEU A 119 7.51 8.85 -0.92
C LEU A 119 6.01 9.10 -1.18
N GLU A 120 5.16 8.94 -0.17
CA GLU A 120 3.70 9.04 -0.30
C GLU A 120 3.22 10.43 -0.80
N PRO A 121 3.52 11.56 -0.13
CA PRO A 121 3.13 12.87 -0.63
C PRO A 121 3.79 13.21 -1.96
N ALA A 122 5.02 12.76 -2.22
CA ALA A 122 5.65 12.94 -3.52
C ALA A 122 4.83 12.26 -4.64
N MET A 123 4.31 11.05 -4.40
CA MET A 123 3.46 10.37 -5.39
C MET A 123 2.09 11.03 -5.54
N GLN A 124 1.49 11.55 -4.46
CA GLN A 124 0.23 12.30 -4.52
C GLN A 124 0.34 13.58 -5.36
N MET A 125 1.55 14.14 -5.51
CA MET A 125 1.80 15.28 -6.43
C MET A 125 1.81 14.87 -7.91
N LEU A 126 1.90 13.57 -8.22
CA LEU A 126 2.05 13.05 -9.58
C LEU A 126 0.75 12.54 -10.19
N ALA A 127 -0.15 12.00 -9.36
CA ALA A 127 -1.41 11.43 -9.81
C ALA A 127 -2.51 11.66 -8.77
N PRO A 128 -3.77 11.79 -9.22
CA PRO A 128 -4.89 12.00 -8.30
C PRO A 128 -5.21 10.78 -7.44
N GLN A 129 -4.97 9.58 -7.95
CA GLN A 129 -5.15 8.32 -7.22
C GLN A 129 -3.84 7.57 -7.18
N VAL A 130 -3.40 7.22 -5.97
CA VAL A 130 -2.12 6.56 -5.75
C VAL A 130 -2.30 5.38 -4.82
N TYR A 131 -1.79 4.24 -5.28
CA TYR A 131 -1.67 3.02 -4.47
C TYR A 131 -0.20 2.65 -4.33
N ILE A 132 0.20 2.21 -3.14
CA ILE A 132 1.54 1.69 -2.90
C ILE A 132 1.44 0.35 -2.20
N ASP A 133 2.04 -0.67 -2.81
CA ASP A 133 2.18 -1.98 -2.18
C ASP A 133 3.45 -1.97 -1.32
N TYR A 134 3.35 -2.39 -0.07
CA TYR A 134 4.45 -2.50 0.87
C TYR A 134 4.63 -3.94 1.36
N GLU A 135 5.87 -4.32 1.62
CA GLU A 135 6.23 -5.46 2.46
C GLU A 135 6.57 -4.93 3.86
N ILE A 136 5.88 -5.44 4.87
CA ILE A 136 6.16 -5.21 6.28
C ILE A 136 6.78 -6.47 6.83
N ASP A 137 8.03 -6.36 7.30
CA ASP A 137 8.73 -7.40 8.05
C ASP A 137 8.39 -7.23 9.52
N SER A 138 7.91 -8.29 10.17
CA SER A 138 7.56 -8.28 11.60
C SER A 138 8.78 -8.22 12.53
N SER A 139 10.00 -8.31 11.98
CA SER A 139 11.24 -8.13 12.74
C SER A 139 11.37 -6.72 13.33
N PRO A 140 11.79 -6.58 14.60
CA PRO A 140 11.94 -5.27 15.24
C PRO A 140 12.86 -4.32 14.47
N GLY A 141 12.43 -3.07 14.32
CA GLY A 141 13.22 -1.99 13.70
C GLY A 141 13.28 -2.01 12.18
N LYS A 142 12.62 -2.96 11.51
CA LYS A 142 12.48 -2.96 10.04
C LYS A 142 11.41 -1.96 9.61
N GLN A 143 11.73 -1.16 8.61
CA GLN A 143 10.78 -0.22 8.01
C GLN A 143 10.01 -0.90 6.87
N PRO A 144 8.75 -0.50 6.61
CA PRO A 144 7.99 -0.97 5.45
C PRO A 144 8.75 -0.69 4.15
N ARG A 145 8.92 -1.73 3.33
CA ARG A 145 9.63 -1.65 2.05
C ARG A 145 8.61 -1.52 0.91
N PRO A 146 8.65 -0.46 0.09
CA PRO A 146 7.75 -0.36 -1.05
C PRO A 146 8.11 -1.44 -2.09
N LEU A 147 7.09 -2.02 -2.71
CA LEU A 147 7.20 -3.08 -3.71
C LEU A 147 6.72 -2.64 -5.08
N ALA A 148 5.66 -1.82 -5.12
CA ALA A 148 5.09 -1.30 -6.35
C ALA A 148 4.34 0.00 -6.08
N ILE A 149 4.33 0.89 -7.06
CA ILE A 149 3.57 2.14 -7.03
C ILE A 149 2.62 2.13 -8.22
N TYR A 150 1.36 2.44 -8.00
CA TYR A 150 0.35 2.57 -9.04
C TYR A 150 -0.14 4.01 -9.06
N LEU A 151 0.01 4.66 -10.20
CA LEU A 151 -0.43 6.02 -10.46
C LEU A 151 -1.64 5.96 -11.40
N GLN A 152 -2.81 6.33 -10.87
CA GLN A 152 -4.10 6.20 -11.56
C GLN A 152 -4.82 7.55 -11.64
N GLY A 153 -5.69 7.66 -12.64
CA GLY A 153 -6.56 8.80 -12.89
C GLY A 153 -7.80 8.75 -12.01
N TYR A 154 -8.65 9.77 -12.09
CA TYR A 154 -9.88 9.81 -11.31
C TYR A 154 -10.85 8.69 -11.71
N ASN A 155 -11.50 8.08 -10.71
CA ASN A 155 -12.55 7.07 -10.87
C ASN A 155 -12.10 5.80 -11.62
N GLU A 156 -10.81 5.49 -11.63
CA GLU A 156 -10.33 4.21 -12.12
C GLU A 156 -10.49 3.14 -11.02
N PRO A 157 -10.72 1.87 -11.39
CA PRO A 157 -10.78 0.81 -10.40
C PRO A 157 -9.41 0.65 -9.72
N PRO A 158 -9.39 0.30 -8.42
CA PRO A 158 -8.14 0.03 -7.72
C PRO A 158 -7.39 -1.12 -8.40
N PRO A 159 -6.05 -1.19 -8.28
CA PRO A 159 -5.28 -2.28 -8.84
C PRO A 159 -5.78 -3.64 -8.30
N ALA A 160 -5.59 -4.72 -9.06
CA ALA A 160 -5.92 -6.06 -8.58
C ALA A 160 -5.06 -6.42 -7.35
N ASP A 161 -5.61 -7.18 -6.41
CA ASP A 161 -4.93 -7.52 -5.15
C ASP A 161 -3.64 -8.34 -5.39
N ASN A 162 -3.58 -9.08 -6.50
CA ASN A 162 -2.46 -9.92 -6.93
C ASN A 162 -1.60 -9.31 -8.06
N ALA A 163 -1.72 -8.01 -8.33
CA ALA A 163 -1.08 -7.36 -9.48
C ALA A 163 0.46 -7.52 -9.50
N VAL A 164 1.12 -7.29 -8.36
CA VAL A 164 2.57 -7.49 -8.19
C VAL A 164 2.88 -8.56 -7.15
N VAL A 165 2.10 -8.63 -6.07
CA VAL A 165 2.26 -9.64 -5.04
C VAL A 165 1.56 -10.92 -5.50
N ARG A 166 2.30 -11.81 -6.18
CA ARG A 166 1.81 -13.14 -6.56
C ARG A 166 2.00 -14.09 -5.38
N GLY A 167 0.90 -14.63 -4.84
CA GLY A 167 0.93 -15.74 -3.90
C GLY A 167 0.32 -16.99 -4.49
N ASN A 168 0.92 -18.14 -4.21
CA ASN A 168 0.28 -19.43 -4.40
C ASN A 168 -0.53 -19.71 -3.13
N SER A 169 -1.86 -19.74 -3.25
CA SER A 169 -2.78 -19.96 -2.15
C SER A 169 -3.09 -21.44 -1.99
N ASP A 170 -2.09 -22.26 -1.64
CA ASP A 170 -2.30 -23.69 -1.36
C ASP A 170 -1.73 -24.02 0.02
N VAL A 171 -2.51 -23.71 1.06
CA VAL A 171 -2.31 -24.32 2.39
C VAL A 171 -3.52 -25.21 2.64
N MET A 172 -3.41 -26.49 2.28
CA MET A 172 -4.35 -27.52 2.70
C MET A 172 -4.12 -27.80 4.19
N VAL A 173 -4.87 -27.13 5.06
CA VAL A 173 -4.96 -27.53 6.47
C VAL A 173 -5.96 -28.68 6.52
N VAL A 174 -5.46 -29.91 6.67
CA VAL A 174 -6.32 -31.06 6.97
C VAL A 174 -6.62 -31.00 8.46
N GLU A 175 -7.78 -30.44 8.82
CA GLU A 175 -8.35 -30.60 10.16
C GLU A 175 -8.67 -32.09 10.35
N GLY A 176 -7.78 -32.79 11.05
CA GLY A 176 -8.04 -34.13 11.55
C GLY A 176 -9.04 -34.04 12.69
N ASP A 177 -10.25 -34.50 12.44
CA ASP A 177 -11.30 -34.67 13.45
C ASP A 177 -10.88 -35.82 14.40
N THR A 178 -10.06 -35.51 15.40
CA THR A 178 -9.66 -36.48 16.43
C THR A 178 -10.79 -36.64 17.43
N GLU A 179 -11.48 -37.75 17.23
CA GLU A 179 -12.38 -38.50 18.09
C GLU A 179 -12.52 -38.06 19.56
N ASP A 180 -13.79 -37.88 19.90
CA ASP A 180 -14.41 -37.59 21.18
C ASP A 180 -13.96 -38.53 22.32
N THR A 181 -13.28 -37.99 23.33
CA THR A 181 -13.25 -38.59 24.67
C THR A 181 -13.49 -37.53 25.74
N GLY A 182 -14.75 -37.43 26.16
CA GLY A 182 -15.19 -37.35 27.56
C GLY A 182 -14.54 -36.35 28.52
N ASN A 183 -15.36 -35.38 28.95
CA ASN A 183 -15.37 -34.76 30.28
C ASN A 183 -14.30 -33.69 30.61
N ASP A 184 -14.65 -32.40 30.43
CA ASP A 184 -14.36 -31.28 31.36
C ASP A 184 -14.73 -29.92 30.72
N SER A 185 -15.89 -29.37 31.07
CA SER A 185 -16.47 -28.15 30.45
C SER A 185 -16.00 -26.83 31.06
N LYS A 186 -15.03 -26.83 31.99
CA LYS A 186 -14.43 -25.60 32.55
C LYS A 186 -12.99 -25.33 32.12
N THR A 187 -12.34 -26.30 31.47
CA THR A 187 -10.93 -26.17 31.02
C THR A 187 -10.83 -25.86 29.52
N LYS A 188 -11.91 -26.07 28.74
CA LYS A 188 -11.95 -25.90 27.28
C LYS A 188 -12.09 -24.44 26.83
N GLU A 189 -12.83 -23.59 27.55
CA GLU A 189 -13.00 -22.16 27.18
C GLU A 189 -11.69 -21.36 27.24
N ASP A 190 -10.74 -21.83 28.06
CA ASP A 190 -9.46 -21.16 28.31
C ASP A 190 -8.36 -21.54 27.30
N GLN A 191 -8.58 -22.54 26.44
CA GLN A 191 -7.63 -23.00 25.42
C GLN A 191 -8.04 -22.64 23.99
N GLU A 192 -9.22 -22.06 23.81
CA GLU A 192 -9.79 -21.74 22.50
C GLU A 192 -9.09 -20.53 21.86
N LEU A 193 -8.65 -20.71 20.61
CA LEU A 193 -8.13 -19.63 19.79
C LEU A 193 -9.29 -18.71 19.38
N LYS A 194 -9.22 -17.44 19.81
CA LYS A 194 -10.20 -16.42 19.45
C LYS A 194 -9.53 -15.32 18.67
N VAL A 195 -9.98 -15.11 17.43
CA VAL A 195 -9.53 -14.02 16.57
C VAL A 195 -10.75 -13.24 16.13
N LYS A 196 -10.66 -11.91 16.19
CA LYS A 196 -11.73 -11.00 15.77
C LYS A 196 -11.15 -9.73 15.15
N TYR A 197 -11.69 -9.31 14.01
CA TYR A 197 -11.29 -8.08 13.34
C TYR A 197 -12.46 -7.11 13.23
N GLU A 198 -12.36 -5.97 13.90
CA GLU A 198 -13.37 -4.92 13.88
C GLU A 198 -12.74 -3.54 13.74
N LYS A 199 -13.25 -2.74 12.80
CA LYS A 199 -12.84 -1.33 12.61
C LYS A 199 -11.33 -1.15 12.44
N GLY A 200 -10.66 -2.07 11.74
CA GLY A 200 -9.21 -2.00 11.53
C GLY A 200 -8.37 -2.52 12.69
N LEU A 201 -9.00 -3.04 13.76
CA LEU A 201 -8.33 -3.53 14.96
C LEU A 201 -8.57 -5.02 15.14
N LEU A 202 -7.50 -5.73 15.45
CA LEU A 202 -7.46 -7.17 15.65
C LEU A 202 -7.37 -7.48 17.14
N THR A 203 -8.17 -8.44 17.57
CA THR A 203 -8.12 -9.05 18.91
C THR A 203 -7.76 -10.51 18.74
N VAL A 204 -6.70 -10.96 19.42
CA VAL A 204 -6.17 -12.33 19.34
C VAL A 204 -5.95 -12.85 20.74
N ASN A 205 -6.61 -13.95 21.07
CA ASN A 205 -6.36 -14.71 22.29
C ASN A 205 -5.99 -16.13 21.88
N ALA A 206 -4.76 -16.53 22.18
CA ALA A 206 -4.20 -17.82 21.83
C ALA A 206 -3.40 -18.34 23.01
N ARG A 207 -3.72 -19.54 23.51
CA ARG A 207 -2.97 -20.17 24.61
C ARG A 207 -2.33 -21.47 24.15
N LYS A 208 -0.99 -21.47 24.03
CA LYS A 208 -0.18 -22.62 23.58
C LYS A 208 -0.60 -23.17 22.21
N GLN A 209 -0.97 -22.29 21.28
CA GLN A 209 -1.39 -22.66 19.94
C GLN A 209 -0.22 -22.61 18.97
N PRO A 210 -0.09 -23.52 17.98
CA PRO A 210 0.96 -23.41 16.97
C PRO A 210 0.83 -22.10 16.18
N LEU A 211 1.96 -21.43 15.92
CA LEU A 211 1.99 -20.14 15.23
C LEU A 211 1.25 -20.17 13.89
N VAL A 212 1.43 -21.24 13.11
CA VAL A 212 0.75 -21.42 11.82
C VAL A 212 -0.78 -21.41 11.95
N ILE A 213 -1.33 -22.02 13.02
CA ILE A 213 -2.77 -22.06 13.28
C ILE A 213 -3.28 -20.66 13.65
N VAL A 214 -2.53 -19.94 14.49
CA VAL A 214 -2.87 -18.56 14.85
C VAL A 214 -2.86 -17.66 13.61
N LEU A 215 -1.85 -17.76 12.75
CA LEU A 215 -1.76 -17.00 11.51
C LEU A 215 -2.87 -17.35 10.53
N TYR A 216 -3.27 -18.63 10.44
CA TYR A 216 -4.36 -19.06 9.58
C TYR A 216 -5.70 -18.46 10.03
N ALA A 217 -5.99 -18.46 11.34
CA ALA A 217 -7.18 -17.83 11.89
C ALA A 217 -7.20 -16.31 11.62
N ILE A 218 -6.06 -15.63 11.75
CA ILE A 218 -5.93 -14.21 11.39
C ILE A 218 -6.14 -14.00 9.89
N ALA A 219 -5.60 -14.86 9.05
CA ALA A 219 -5.72 -14.77 7.59
C ALA A 219 -7.19 -14.87 7.14
N ASN A 220 -7.92 -15.82 7.72
CA ASN A 220 -9.34 -16.03 7.45
C ASN A 220 -10.17 -14.82 7.89
N GLU A 221 -9.92 -14.30 9.09
CA GLU A 221 -10.64 -13.13 9.61
C GLU A 221 -10.37 -11.87 8.78
N LEU A 222 -9.15 -11.71 8.25
CA LEU A 222 -8.77 -10.62 7.35
C LEU A 222 -9.16 -10.88 5.88
N ASN A 223 -9.64 -12.09 5.56
CA ASN A 223 -9.90 -12.56 4.21
C ASN A 223 -8.70 -12.37 3.25
N VAL A 224 -7.50 -12.76 3.71
CA VAL A 224 -6.26 -12.72 2.92
C VAL A 224 -5.59 -14.09 2.85
N PRO A 225 -4.88 -14.41 1.77
CA PRO A 225 -4.10 -15.64 1.68
C PRO A 225 -2.95 -15.66 2.69
N LEU A 226 -2.71 -16.84 3.27
CA LEU A 226 -1.52 -17.17 4.04
C LEU A 226 -0.63 -18.11 3.22
N GLU A 227 0.65 -17.78 3.07
CA GLU A 227 1.66 -18.66 2.48
C GLU A 227 2.65 -19.11 3.57
N VAL A 228 2.87 -20.42 3.69
CA VAL A 228 3.85 -20.98 4.63
C VAL A 228 5.04 -21.46 3.83
N LYS A 229 6.18 -20.73 3.90
CA LYS A 229 7.40 -21.14 3.19
C LYS A 229 8.20 -22.16 3.98
N ASN A 230 8.28 -21.95 5.29
CA ASN A 230 8.95 -22.86 6.20
C ASN A 230 8.01 -23.12 7.38
N GLU A 231 7.88 -24.37 7.77
CA GLU A 231 7.19 -24.72 9.00
C GLU A 231 8.02 -24.27 10.21
N VAL A 232 7.33 -23.64 11.17
CA VAL A 232 7.91 -23.22 12.44
C VAL A 232 7.07 -23.85 13.54
N ALA A 233 7.70 -24.68 14.37
CA ALA A 233 7.06 -25.40 15.48
C ALA A 233 6.92 -24.53 16.75
N ASP A 234 6.71 -23.22 16.58
CA ASP A 234 6.62 -22.28 17.69
C ASP A 234 5.20 -22.29 18.27
N LEU A 235 5.12 -22.44 19.59
CA LEU A 235 3.88 -22.32 20.33
C LEU A 235 3.70 -20.88 20.81
N VAL A 236 2.55 -20.30 20.48
CA VAL A 236 2.16 -18.94 20.80
C VAL A 236 1.26 -18.95 22.03
N ASN A 237 1.57 -18.09 23.00
CA ASN A 237 0.73 -17.83 24.16
C ASN A 237 0.58 -16.31 24.35
N ILE A 238 -0.44 -15.73 23.74
CA ILE A 238 -0.68 -14.28 23.71
C ILE A 238 -2.15 -13.96 23.97
N SER A 239 -2.38 -12.78 24.54
CA SER A 239 -3.70 -12.16 24.64
C SER A 239 -3.54 -10.69 24.28
N ILE A 240 -3.99 -10.33 23.10
CA ILE A 240 -3.91 -8.98 22.54
C ILE A 240 -5.34 -8.51 22.27
N ALA A 241 -5.67 -7.33 22.80
CA ALA A 241 -6.97 -6.70 22.57
C ALA A 241 -6.80 -5.44 21.73
N GLN A 242 -7.57 -5.33 20.65
CA GLN A 242 -7.73 -4.12 19.84
C GLN A 242 -6.40 -3.49 19.37
N ALA A 243 -5.50 -4.28 18.79
CA ALA A 243 -4.26 -3.79 18.22
C ALA A 243 -4.33 -3.77 16.68
N SER A 244 -3.49 -2.95 16.04
CA SER A 244 -3.37 -2.97 14.58
C SER A 244 -2.74 -4.28 14.09
N VAL A 245 -3.05 -4.68 12.85
CA VAL A 245 -2.61 -5.97 12.29
C VAL A 245 -1.09 -6.11 12.34
N ASP A 246 -0.36 -5.07 11.92
CA ASP A 246 1.10 -4.99 11.98
C ASP A 246 1.65 -5.17 13.41
N SER A 247 1.05 -4.52 14.41
CA SER A 247 1.46 -4.67 15.82
C SER A 247 1.22 -6.09 16.35
N VAL A 248 0.10 -6.71 15.99
CA VAL A 248 -0.19 -8.11 16.36
C VAL A 248 0.85 -9.05 15.73
N LEU A 249 1.16 -8.88 14.44
CA LEU A 249 2.13 -9.75 13.76
C LEU A 249 3.54 -9.58 14.33
N GLN A 250 3.94 -8.37 14.71
CA GLN A 250 5.22 -8.13 15.41
C GLN A 250 5.28 -8.86 16.77
N GLN A 251 4.17 -8.90 17.50
CA GLN A 251 4.09 -9.62 18.78
C GLN A 251 4.07 -11.14 18.62
N LEU A 252 3.61 -11.65 17.47
CA LEU A 252 3.61 -13.07 17.15
C LEU A 252 5.01 -13.63 16.84
N GLY A 253 5.91 -12.80 16.30
CA GLY A 253 7.31 -13.15 16.09
C GLY A 253 7.93 -12.52 14.83
N PRO A 254 9.26 -12.61 14.65
CA PRO A 254 10.01 -11.90 13.60
C PRO A 254 9.94 -12.55 12.21
N ASN A 255 9.24 -13.67 12.07
CA ASN A 255 9.27 -14.53 10.89
C ASN A 255 8.04 -14.35 9.98
N ILE A 256 7.38 -13.20 10.07
CA ILE A 256 6.11 -12.96 9.39
C ILE A 256 6.29 -11.76 8.46
N ARG A 257 5.91 -11.94 7.19
CA ARG A 257 5.82 -10.85 6.23
C ARG A 257 4.37 -10.55 5.93
N LEU A 258 3.98 -9.31 6.12
CA LEU A 258 2.67 -8.81 5.74
C LEU A 258 2.83 -7.94 4.49
N TYR A 259 2.05 -8.26 3.46
CA TYR A 259 1.94 -7.44 2.27
C TYR A 259 0.70 -6.59 2.41
N VAL A 260 0.84 -5.27 2.25
CA VAL A 260 -0.27 -4.32 2.37
C VAL A 260 -0.32 -3.39 1.18
N ARG A 261 -1.51 -2.94 0.81
CA ARG A 261 -1.73 -1.84 -0.13
C ARG A 261 -2.18 -0.61 0.63
N ALA A 262 -1.44 0.47 0.50
CA ALA A 262 -1.87 1.79 0.96
C ALA A 262 -2.67 2.48 -0.16
N ASP A 263 -3.92 2.85 0.12
CA ASP A 263 -4.70 3.79 -0.68
C ASP A 263 -4.45 5.19 -0.12
N LEU A 264 -3.68 6.01 -0.85
CA LEU A 264 -3.32 7.34 -0.36
C LEU A 264 -4.43 8.37 -0.51
N GLN A 265 -5.49 8.07 -1.27
CA GLN A 265 -6.65 8.94 -1.39
C GLN A 265 -7.58 8.77 -0.18
N LEU A 266 -7.83 7.51 0.22
CA LEU A 266 -8.68 7.19 1.37
C LEU A 266 -7.91 7.10 2.69
N GLN A 267 -6.58 7.13 2.65
CA GLN A 267 -5.70 6.90 3.79
C GLN A 267 -5.94 5.55 4.46
N GLU A 268 -6.32 4.55 3.66
CA GLU A 268 -6.59 3.18 4.12
C GLU A 268 -5.42 2.26 3.81
N ARG A 269 -5.18 1.29 4.69
CA ARG A 269 -4.21 0.20 4.46
C ARG A 269 -4.95 -1.13 4.43
N ARG A 270 -4.91 -1.79 3.28
CA ARG A 270 -5.55 -3.09 3.06
C ARG A 270 -4.51 -4.21 3.09
N PRO A 271 -4.63 -5.21 3.96
CA PRO A 271 -3.85 -6.43 3.87
C PRO A 271 -4.09 -7.13 2.52
N LEU A 272 -3.01 -7.57 1.87
CA LEU A 272 -3.06 -8.33 0.61
C LEU A 272 -2.72 -9.80 0.82
N ARG A 273 -1.74 -10.09 1.68
CA ARG A 273 -1.20 -11.44 1.91
C ARG A 273 -0.36 -11.48 3.18
N MET A 274 -0.36 -12.63 3.84
CA MET A 274 0.62 -12.96 4.89
C MET A 274 1.53 -14.10 4.44
N VAL A 275 2.80 -14.06 4.86
CA VAL A 275 3.78 -15.10 4.58
C VAL A 275 4.56 -15.43 5.84
N LEU A 276 4.57 -16.71 6.24
CA LEU A 276 5.46 -17.22 7.27
C LEU A 276 6.80 -17.59 6.61
N VAL A 277 7.82 -16.77 6.86
CA VAL A 277 9.20 -16.99 6.43
C VAL A 277 9.98 -17.51 7.63
N GLY A 278 10.25 -18.81 7.71
CA GLY A 278 11.02 -19.36 8.84
C GLY A 278 12.37 -18.68 9.03
N PRO A 279 13.09 -18.99 10.12
CA PRO A 279 14.32 -18.29 10.48
C PRO A 279 15.30 -18.26 9.31
N GLU A 280 15.89 -17.11 9.03
CA GLU A 280 16.89 -16.97 7.98
C GLU A 280 18.01 -18.00 8.22
N LYS A 281 18.16 -18.96 7.31
CA LYS A 281 19.31 -19.86 7.32
C LYS A 281 20.54 -18.98 7.12
N LYS A 282 21.35 -18.80 8.18
CA LYS A 282 22.66 -18.18 8.06
C LYS A 282 23.48 -19.02 7.07
N SER A 283 23.73 -18.46 5.90
CA SER A 283 24.65 -19.01 4.91
C SER A 283 26.09 -18.66 5.25
#